data_AF-A0A382RZ32-F1
#
_entry.id   AF-A0A382RZ32-F1
#
_cell.length_a   1.000
_cell.length_b   1.000
_cell.length_c   1.000
_cell.angle_alpha   90.00
_cell.angle_beta   90.00
_cell.angle_gamma   90.00
#
_symmetry.space_group_name_H-M   'P 1'
#
loop_
_entity.id
_entity.type
_entity.pdbx_description
1 polymer ?
#
loop_
_entity_poly.entity_id
_entity_poly.type
_entity_poly.pdbx_seq_one_letter_code
_entity_poly.pdbx_strand_id
1 'polypeptide(L)'
;IDRFILRRLKEAGLEPSPEADRHTLIRRLSLDLTGLLPEPGEIHRFVGDKSAQAWENLVKRMLKSPHFGERWGRYWLDLARYADSDGYEKDGVRPFAWRYRDWVIDAFNRDLSFDRFTREQLAGDLLESSGIEQKVATGFHRNTLSSTEGGTDQEEFRIKAVVDRLNTTGSVWLGLTVGCAQCHTHKYDPITQREYYSLFAFFNSCDEKKITAPLPVDLASYKEQETAHRKILAGLEKPLREYETKRMGELLAAGQGRLATSGWKILTPSAAAASSGASMETLGDGSVLLGGKVPDKDTYTLEFEPGIEKVMALRL
;
A
#
# COMPACT_ATOMS: atom_id res chain seq x y z
N ILE A 1 -24.98 -11.50 22.14
CA ILE A 1 -25.95 -10.88 21.19
C ILE A 1 -27.29 -11.62 21.26
N ASP A 2 -27.30 -12.95 21.13
CA ASP A 2 -28.52 -13.77 21.08
C ASP A 2 -29.49 -13.55 22.25
N ARG A 3 -28.99 -13.40 23.49
CA ARG A 3 -29.84 -13.09 24.65
C ARG A 3 -30.59 -11.76 24.51
N PHE A 4 -30.00 -10.76 23.85
CA PHE A 4 -30.65 -9.47 23.61
C PHE A 4 -31.75 -9.58 22.54
N ILE A 5 -31.50 -10.38 21.49
CA ILE A 5 -32.49 -10.66 20.45
C ILE A 5 -33.66 -11.45 21.04
N LEU A 6 -33.38 -12.51 21.79
CA LEU A 6 -34.40 -13.36 22.42
C LEU A 6 -35.29 -12.55 23.37
N ARG A 7 -34.72 -11.61 24.13
CA ARG A 7 -35.51 -10.71 24.98
C ARG A 7 -36.52 -9.89 24.17
N ARG A 8 -36.08 -9.25 23.08
CA ARG A 8 -36.95 -8.45 22.19
C ARG A 8 -38.04 -9.30 21.53
N LEU A 9 -37.72 -10.52 21.11
CA LEU A 9 -38.72 -11.45 20.55
C LEU A 9 -39.81 -11.78 21.58
N LYS A 10 -39.42 -12.11 22.81
CA LYS A 10 -40.37 -12.39 23.91
C LYS A 10 -41.26 -11.19 24.25
N GLU A 11 -40.69 -9.99 24.31
CA GLU A 11 -41.46 -8.75 24.53
C GLU A 11 -42.49 -8.51 23.40
N ALA A 12 -42.16 -8.91 22.18
CA ALA A 12 -43.05 -8.84 21.02
C ALA A 12 -44.03 -10.03 20.90
N GLY A 13 -44.01 -10.98 21.84
CA GLY A 13 -44.84 -12.19 21.76
C GLY A 13 -44.45 -13.14 20.62
N LEU A 14 -43.20 -13.07 20.15
CA LEU A 14 -42.66 -13.89 19.08
C LEU A 14 -41.76 -15.00 19.65
N GLU A 15 -41.90 -16.19 19.09
CA GLU A 15 -41.02 -17.33 19.39
C GLU A 15 -40.03 -17.56 18.24
N PRO A 16 -38.81 -18.06 18.52
CA PRO A 16 -37.89 -18.49 17.47
C PRO A 16 -38.51 -19.56 16.57
N SER A 17 -38.09 -19.57 15.31
CA SER A 17 -38.43 -20.67 14.40
C SER A 17 -37.92 -22.01 14.96
N PRO A 18 -38.63 -23.12 14.68
CA PRO A 18 -38.17 -24.45 15.08
C PRO A 18 -36.79 -24.75 14.47
N GLU A 19 -36.01 -25.56 15.18
CA GLU A 19 -34.72 -26.01 14.69
C GLU A 19 -34.87 -26.79 13.38
N ALA A 20 -33.97 -26.53 12.44
CA ALA A 20 -33.97 -27.22 11.15
C ALA A 20 -33.55 -28.70 11.31
N ASP A 21 -33.92 -29.55 10.36
CA ASP A 21 -33.47 -30.93 10.35
C ASP A 21 -31.95 -31.04 10.17
N ARG A 22 -31.37 -32.17 10.56
CA ARG A 22 -29.90 -32.36 10.57
C ARG A 22 -29.26 -32.23 9.19
N HIS A 23 -29.94 -32.62 8.11
CA HIS A 23 -29.38 -32.47 6.76
C HIS A 23 -29.32 -31.00 6.37
N THR A 24 -30.37 -30.24 6.69
CA THR A 24 -30.40 -28.79 6.49
C THR A 24 -29.35 -28.07 7.33
N LEU A 25 -29.19 -28.45 8.60
CA LEU A 25 -28.22 -27.84 9.51
C LEU A 25 -26.77 -27.98 9.03
N ILE A 26 -26.32 -29.19 8.68
CA ILE A 26 -24.95 -29.37 8.19
C ILE A 26 -24.71 -28.65 6.86
N ARG A 27 -25.70 -28.66 5.96
CA ARG A 27 -25.59 -27.95 4.68
C ARG A 27 -25.42 -26.45 4.90
N ARG A 28 -26.25 -25.83 5.74
CA ARG A 28 -26.17 -24.40 6.06
C ARG A 28 -24.84 -24.05 6.72
N LEU A 29 -24.47 -24.79 7.77
CA LEU A 29 -23.23 -24.54 8.50
C LEU A 29 -21.98 -24.66 7.61
N SER A 30 -21.95 -25.66 6.73
CA SER A 30 -20.84 -25.83 5.77
C SER A 30 -20.76 -24.64 4.81
N LEU A 31 -21.88 -24.25 4.19
CA LEU A 31 -21.89 -23.10 3.27
C LEU A 31 -21.56 -21.78 3.97
N ASP A 32 -22.00 -21.60 5.22
CA ASP A 32 -21.74 -20.39 5.98
C ASP A 32 -20.27 -20.30 6.40
N LEU A 33 -19.72 -21.38 6.96
CA LEU A 33 -18.37 -21.37 7.52
C LEU A 33 -17.27 -21.62 6.50
N THR A 34 -17.48 -22.49 5.51
CA THR A 34 -16.44 -22.86 4.52
C THR A 34 -16.78 -22.42 3.11
N GLY A 35 -18.03 -22.02 2.83
CA GLY A 35 -18.48 -21.71 1.47
C GLY A 35 -18.67 -22.94 0.58
N LEU A 36 -18.46 -24.15 1.11
CA LEU A 36 -18.51 -25.41 0.38
C LEU A 36 -19.67 -26.27 0.86
N LEU A 37 -20.16 -27.15 0.00
CA LEU A 37 -21.10 -28.20 0.41
C LEU A 37 -20.37 -29.25 1.25
N PRO A 38 -21.05 -29.86 2.25
CA PRO A 38 -20.44 -30.91 3.05
C PRO A 38 -20.27 -32.18 2.22
N GLU A 39 -19.18 -32.92 2.45
CA GLU A 39 -18.96 -34.20 1.78
C GLU A 39 -19.98 -35.25 2.26
N PRO A 40 -20.37 -36.24 1.43
CA PRO A 40 -21.35 -37.26 1.83
C PRO A 40 -20.98 -37.99 3.13
N GLY A 41 -19.69 -38.24 3.36
CA GLY A 41 -19.19 -38.85 4.59
C GLY A 41 -19.36 -37.97 5.84
N GLU A 42 -19.30 -36.65 5.70
CA GLU A 42 -19.54 -35.70 6.80
C GLU A 42 -21.03 -35.63 7.15
N ILE A 43 -21.90 -35.67 6.14
CA ILE A 43 -23.35 -35.74 6.31
C ILE A 43 -23.72 -36.99 7.09
N HIS A 44 -23.28 -38.17 6.65
CA HIS A 44 -23.58 -39.42 7.34
C HIS A 44 -23.08 -39.41 8.79
N ARG A 45 -21.86 -38.90 9.01
CA ARG A 45 -21.28 -38.80 10.35
C ARG A 45 -22.12 -37.91 11.25
N PHE A 46 -22.49 -36.70 10.80
CA PHE A 46 -23.29 -35.79 11.61
C PHE A 46 -24.72 -36.30 11.81
N VAL A 47 -25.42 -36.76 10.78
CA VAL A 47 -26.81 -37.22 10.90
C VAL A 47 -26.93 -38.46 11.79
N GLY A 48 -25.93 -39.35 11.73
CA GLY A 48 -25.83 -40.55 12.55
C GLY A 48 -25.40 -40.30 14.01
N ASP A 49 -24.66 -39.23 14.30
CA ASP A 49 -24.18 -38.91 15.64
C ASP A 49 -25.32 -38.44 16.56
N LYS A 50 -25.73 -39.29 17.50
CA LYS A 50 -26.78 -39.00 18.49
C LYS A 50 -26.25 -38.44 19.80
N SER A 51 -24.95 -38.16 19.90
CA SER A 51 -24.40 -37.54 21.10
C SER A 51 -24.94 -36.12 21.28
N ALA A 52 -25.05 -35.68 22.53
CA ALA A 52 -25.42 -34.30 22.86
C ALA A 52 -24.42 -33.26 22.32
N GLN A 53 -23.22 -33.69 21.92
CA GLN A 53 -22.15 -32.82 21.43
C GLN A 53 -22.00 -32.84 19.89
N ALA A 54 -22.87 -33.55 19.18
CA ALA A 54 -22.75 -33.74 17.74
C ALA A 54 -22.66 -32.41 16.97
N TRP A 55 -23.43 -31.41 17.39
CA TRP A 55 -23.46 -30.09 16.79
C TRP A 55 -22.17 -29.31 17.03
N GLU A 56 -21.73 -29.18 18.28
CA GLU A 56 -20.51 -28.43 18.60
C GLU A 56 -19.28 -29.11 18.01
N ASN A 57 -19.26 -30.43 17.92
CA ASN A 57 -18.18 -31.16 17.26
C ASN A 57 -18.15 -30.88 15.75
N LEU A 58 -19.31 -30.75 15.10
CA LEU A 58 -19.40 -30.32 13.71
C LEU A 58 -18.89 -28.88 13.55
N VAL A 59 -19.36 -27.94 14.37
CA VAL A 59 -18.92 -26.54 14.33
C VAL A 59 -17.40 -26.44 14.52
N LYS A 60 -16.84 -27.13 15.52
CA LYS A 60 -15.38 -27.16 15.75
C LYS A 60 -14.59 -27.72 14.57
N ARG A 61 -15.12 -28.71 13.85
CA ARG A 61 -14.45 -29.23 12.64
C ARG A 61 -14.48 -28.19 11.52
N MET A 62 -15.62 -27.55 11.29
CA MET A 62 -15.77 -26.54 10.24
C MET A 62 -14.89 -25.31 10.49
N LEU A 63 -14.82 -24.83 11.73
CA LEU A 63 -13.93 -23.72 12.11
C LEU A 63 -12.44 -24.07 12.00
N LYS A 64 -12.07 -25.36 12.13
CA LYS A 64 -10.69 -25.84 11.94
C LYS A 64 -10.33 -26.13 10.48
N SER A 65 -11.29 -26.07 9.56
CA SER A 65 -11.04 -26.29 8.14
C SER A 65 -10.24 -25.12 7.56
N PRO A 66 -9.22 -25.35 6.71
CA PRO A 66 -8.51 -24.25 6.03
C PRO A 66 -9.45 -23.39 5.16
N HIS A 67 -10.55 -23.98 4.68
CA HIS A 67 -11.59 -23.28 3.91
C HIS A 67 -12.36 -22.24 4.73
N PHE A 68 -12.28 -22.28 6.06
CA PHE A 68 -12.87 -21.23 6.91
C PHE A 68 -12.20 -19.88 6.64
N GLY A 69 -10.88 -19.83 6.68
CA GLY A 69 -10.11 -18.62 6.38
C GLY A 69 -10.27 -18.16 4.93
N GLU A 70 -10.40 -19.08 3.97
CA GLU A 70 -10.68 -18.72 2.57
C GLU A 70 -12.07 -18.06 2.43
N ARG A 71 -13.09 -18.62 3.09
CA ARG A 71 -14.46 -18.12 3.06
C ARG A 71 -14.58 -16.73 3.69
N TRP A 72 -14.07 -16.58 4.90
CA TRP A 72 -14.19 -15.34 5.67
C TRP A 72 -13.18 -14.29 5.23
N GLY A 73 -11.98 -14.71 4.84
CA GLY A 73 -10.96 -13.87 4.25
C GLY A 73 -11.47 -13.16 3.00
N ARG A 74 -12.25 -13.83 2.13
CA ARG A 74 -12.86 -13.18 0.96
C ARG A 74 -13.67 -11.93 1.30
N TYR A 75 -14.53 -12.00 2.32
CA TYR A 75 -15.32 -10.84 2.74
C TYR A 75 -14.44 -9.71 3.28
N TRP A 76 -13.38 -10.07 4.01
CA TRP A 76 -12.42 -9.08 4.49
C TRP A 76 -11.63 -8.43 3.35
N LEU A 77 -11.25 -9.22 2.34
CA LEU A 77 -10.50 -8.73 1.18
C LEU A 77 -11.32 -7.74 0.36
N ASP A 78 -12.64 -7.95 0.24
CA ASP A 78 -13.56 -6.98 -0.37
C ASP A 78 -13.53 -5.65 0.42
N LEU A 79 -13.61 -5.70 1.75
CA LEU A 79 -13.54 -4.51 2.62
C LEU A 79 -12.19 -3.80 2.56
N ALA A 80 -11.11 -4.57 2.42
CA ALA A 80 -9.75 -4.06 2.28
C ALA A 80 -9.43 -3.56 0.86
N ARG A 81 -10.39 -3.59 -0.07
CA ARG A 81 -10.25 -3.20 -1.48
C ARG A 81 -9.14 -3.98 -2.20
N TYR A 82 -8.99 -5.25 -1.83
CA TYR A 82 -7.99 -6.11 -2.44
C TYR A 82 -8.28 -6.29 -3.94
N ALA A 83 -7.23 -6.19 -4.75
CA ALA A 83 -7.25 -6.56 -6.16
C ALA A 83 -5.89 -7.13 -6.57
N ASP A 84 -5.90 -8.04 -7.54
CA ASP A 84 -4.67 -8.55 -8.18
C ASP A 84 -4.12 -7.58 -9.25
N SER A 85 -4.71 -6.38 -9.38
CA SER A 85 -4.33 -5.36 -10.36
C SER A 85 -4.34 -3.94 -9.79
N ASP A 86 -3.67 -3.01 -10.47
CA ASP A 86 -3.43 -1.64 -10.03
C ASP A 86 -4.67 -0.74 -10.09
N GLY A 87 -5.63 -1.08 -10.95
CA GLY A 87 -6.75 -0.24 -11.38
C GLY A 87 -6.32 0.84 -12.38
N TYR A 88 -7.17 1.85 -12.54
CA TYR A 88 -7.03 2.89 -13.58
C TYR A 88 -6.97 2.31 -15.00
N GLU A 89 -6.48 3.07 -15.99
CA GLU A 89 -6.58 2.70 -17.40
C GLU A 89 -5.59 1.59 -17.76
N LYS A 90 -4.36 1.68 -17.26
CA LYS A 90 -3.33 0.68 -17.53
C LYS A 90 -3.52 -0.64 -16.79
N ASP A 91 -4.21 -0.61 -15.64
CA ASP A 91 -4.60 -1.75 -14.80
C ASP A 91 -3.57 -2.89 -14.73
N GLY A 92 -2.33 -2.55 -14.36
CA GLY A 92 -1.22 -3.49 -14.32
C GLY A 92 -1.41 -4.58 -13.26
N VAL A 93 -0.89 -5.78 -13.51
CA VAL A 93 -0.92 -6.87 -12.52
C VAL A 93 -0.07 -6.51 -11.29
N ARG A 94 -0.58 -6.83 -10.09
CA ARG A 94 0.15 -6.78 -8.82
C ARG A 94 0.74 -8.15 -8.50
N PRO A 95 1.97 -8.48 -8.95
CA PRO A 95 2.51 -9.85 -8.90
C PRO A 95 2.68 -10.41 -7.47
N PHE A 96 2.66 -9.56 -6.46
CA PHE A 96 2.86 -9.93 -5.06
C PHE A 96 1.66 -9.58 -4.15
N ALA A 97 0.53 -9.14 -4.71
CA ALA A 97 -0.66 -8.82 -3.92
C ALA A 97 -1.13 -10.02 -3.09
N TRP A 98 -0.99 -11.23 -3.64
CA TRP A 98 -1.32 -12.48 -2.96
C TRP A 98 -0.70 -12.63 -1.57
N ARG A 99 0.42 -11.95 -1.26
CA ARG A 99 1.01 -11.95 0.09
C ARG A 99 0.05 -11.42 1.14
N TYR A 100 -0.65 -10.32 0.84
CA TYR A 100 -1.65 -9.76 1.74
C TYR A 100 -2.89 -10.66 1.81
N ARG A 101 -3.34 -11.18 0.66
CA ARG A 101 -4.47 -12.13 0.58
C ARG A 101 -4.26 -13.33 1.51
N ASP A 102 -3.11 -13.99 1.36
CA ASP A 102 -2.78 -15.19 2.10
C ASP A 102 -2.58 -14.87 3.59
N TRP A 103 -1.98 -13.72 3.92
CA TRP A 103 -1.90 -13.25 5.31
C TRP A 103 -3.28 -13.11 5.97
N VAL A 104 -4.27 -12.55 5.26
CA VAL A 104 -5.65 -12.41 5.77
C VAL A 104 -6.28 -13.79 5.99
N ILE A 105 -6.17 -14.70 5.01
CA ILE A 105 -6.70 -16.07 5.10
C ILE A 105 -6.08 -16.80 6.30
N ASP A 106 -4.76 -16.70 6.46
CA ASP A 106 -4.02 -17.30 7.57
C ASP A 106 -4.33 -16.65 8.92
N ALA A 107 -4.67 -15.35 8.95
CA ALA A 107 -5.08 -14.68 10.18
C ALA A 107 -6.42 -15.25 10.71
N PHE A 108 -7.38 -15.50 9.82
CA PHE A 108 -8.64 -16.17 10.19
C PHE A 108 -8.41 -17.61 10.63
N ASN A 109 -7.62 -18.38 9.88
CA ASN A 109 -7.35 -19.79 10.20
C ASN A 109 -6.57 -19.98 11.51
N ARG A 110 -5.75 -19.00 11.90
CA ARG A 110 -5.03 -19.00 13.19
C ARG A 110 -5.85 -18.45 14.35
N ASP A 111 -7.10 -18.04 14.11
CA ASP A 111 -7.96 -17.39 15.09
C ASP A 111 -7.25 -16.17 15.72
N LEU A 112 -6.67 -15.31 14.88
CA LEU A 112 -5.97 -14.13 15.33
C LEU A 112 -6.93 -13.20 16.06
N SER A 113 -6.57 -12.77 17.28
CA SER A 113 -7.41 -11.86 18.04
C SER A 113 -7.69 -10.58 17.26
N PHE A 114 -8.93 -10.09 17.36
CA PHE A 114 -9.34 -8.89 16.61
C PHE A 114 -8.46 -7.68 16.92
N ASP A 115 -8.02 -7.50 18.17
CA ASP A 115 -7.04 -6.45 18.54
C ASP A 115 -5.75 -6.53 17.72
N ARG A 116 -5.15 -7.73 17.66
CA ARG A 116 -3.90 -7.93 16.92
C ARG A 116 -4.10 -7.81 15.42
N PHE A 117 -5.19 -8.38 14.90
CA PHE A 117 -5.58 -8.26 13.49
C PHE A 117 -5.78 -6.80 13.07
N THR A 118 -6.34 -5.97 13.96
CA THR A 118 -6.50 -4.53 13.75
C THR A 118 -5.15 -3.81 13.74
N ARG A 119 -4.34 -4.01 14.79
CA ARG A 119 -3.06 -3.32 14.95
C ARG A 119 -2.07 -3.63 13.83
N GLU A 120 -1.98 -4.89 13.41
CA GLU A 120 -1.05 -5.28 12.33
C GLU A 120 -1.47 -4.70 10.97
N GLN A 121 -2.76 -4.54 10.70
CA GLN A 121 -3.23 -3.95 9.45
C GLN A 121 -3.16 -2.42 9.41
N LEU A 122 -3.41 -1.75 10.54
CA LEU A 122 -3.36 -0.29 10.60
C LEU A 122 -1.94 0.26 10.78
N ALA A 123 -1.06 -0.47 11.47
CA ALA A 123 0.24 0.04 11.90
C ALA A 123 1.31 -1.06 12.05
N GLY A 124 1.19 -2.18 11.33
CA GLY A 124 2.11 -3.31 11.45
C GLY A 124 3.56 -2.97 11.15
N ASP A 125 3.81 -2.08 10.19
CA ASP A 125 5.12 -1.52 9.87
C ASP A 125 5.71 -0.59 10.94
N LEU A 126 4.86 -0.03 11.81
CA LEU A 126 5.25 0.85 12.92
C LEU A 126 5.43 0.13 14.26
N LEU A 127 5.19 -1.19 14.32
CA LEU A 127 5.42 -1.96 15.54
C LEU A 127 6.92 -2.09 15.85
N GLU A 128 7.31 -1.99 17.13
CA GLU A 128 8.72 -2.09 17.56
C GLU A 128 9.41 -3.38 17.08
N SER A 129 8.67 -4.50 17.05
CA SER A 129 9.12 -5.79 16.54
C SER A 129 8.50 -6.13 15.18
N SER A 130 8.42 -5.16 14.26
CA SER A 130 7.80 -5.34 12.94
C SER A 130 8.61 -6.29 12.04
N GLY A 131 8.11 -7.52 11.91
CA GLY A 131 8.60 -8.52 10.96
C GLY A 131 8.02 -8.36 9.56
N ILE A 132 8.42 -9.22 8.62
CA ILE A 132 7.90 -9.23 7.25
C ILE A 132 6.37 -9.37 7.25
N GLU A 133 5.83 -10.28 8.05
CA GLU A 133 4.38 -10.53 8.09
C GLU A 133 3.57 -9.35 8.64
N GLN A 134 4.10 -8.59 9.62
CA GLN A 134 3.45 -7.37 10.10
C GLN A 134 3.45 -6.28 9.02
N LYS A 135 4.54 -6.16 8.25
CA LYS A 135 4.60 -5.21 7.13
C LYS A 135 3.67 -5.61 5.97
N VAL A 136 3.56 -6.92 5.70
CA VAL A 136 2.59 -7.46 4.75
C VAL A 136 1.16 -7.14 5.21
N ALA A 137 0.86 -7.28 6.50
CA ALA A 137 -0.45 -6.96 7.07
C ALA A 137 -0.85 -5.49 6.85
N THR A 138 0.10 -4.56 6.93
CA THR A 138 -0.13 -3.13 6.61
C THR A 138 -0.51 -2.91 5.14
N GLY A 139 -0.50 -3.97 4.33
CA GLY A 139 -1.11 -4.05 3.00
C GLY A 139 -2.55 -3.54 2.92
N PHE A 140 -3.32 -3.53 4.02
CA PHE A 140 -4.64 -2.89 4.09
C PHE A 140 -4.61 -1.45 3.55
N HIS A 141 -3.58 -0.67 3.92
CA HIS A 141 -3.40 0.69 3.42
C HIS A 141 -2.65 0.77 2.07
N ARG A 142 -2.11 -0.34 1.55
CA ARG A 142 -1.44 -0.43 0.23
C ARG A 142 -2.40 -0.83 -0.89
N ASN A 143 -3.61 -1.26 -0.56
CA ASN A 143 -4.66 -1.60 -1.52
C ASN A 143 -5.36 -0.35 -2.10
N THR A 144 -4.77 0.84 -2.00
CA THR A 144 -5.22 2.00 -2.78
C THR A 144 -4.98 1.71 -4.26
N LEU A 145 -5.78 2.28 -5.16
CA LEU A 145 -5.48 2.21 -6.59
C LEU A 145 -4.10 2.83 -6.86
N SER A 146 -3.39 2.31 -7.86
CA SER A 146 -2.05 2.74 -8.24
C SER A 146 -2.02 3.09 -9.73
N SER A 147 -1.36 4.17 -10.12
CA SER A 147 -1.15 4.50 -11.53
C SER A 147 0.34 4.55 -11.85
N THR A 148 0.70 3.95 -12.97
CA THR A 148 2.06 4.02 -13.56
C THR A 148 2.02 4.68 -14.94
N GLU A 149 0.97 5.46 -15.20
CA GLU A 149 0.73 6.15 -16.46
C GLU A 149 1.54 7.45 -16.54
N GLY A 150 2.11 7.71 -17.71
CA GLY A 150 2.78 8.97 -17.98
C GLY A 150 1.77 10.12 -18.00
N GLY A 151 2.09 11.23 -17.34
CA GLY A 151 1.21 12.40 -17.25
C GLY A 151 0.30 12.44 -16.03
N THR A 152 0.35 11.43 -15.15
CA THR A 152 -0.35 11.46 -13.87
C THR A 152 0.18 12.60 -12.99
N ASP A 153 -0.70 13.44 -12.45
CA ASP A 153 -0.35 14.40 -11.40
C ASP A 153 -0.07 13.65 -10.10
N GLN A 154 1.18 13.74 -9.64
CA GLN A 154 1.66 13.03 -8.45
C GLN A 154 0.95 13.50 -7.17
N GLU A 155 0.66 14.79 -7.05
CA GLU A 155 0.00 15.34 -5.86
C GLU A 155 -1.48 14.99 -5.85
N GLU A 156 -2.17 15.04 -6.99
CA GLU A 156 -3.55 14.56 -7.10
C GLU A 156 -3.65 13.08 -6.68
N PHE A 157 -2.75 12.24 -7.21
CA PHE A 157 -2.72 10.82 -6.90
C PHE A 157 -2.45 10.58 -5.40
N ARG A 158 -1.48 11.28 -4.81
CA ARG A 158 -1.17 11.21 -3.38
C ARG A 158 -2.39 11.57 -2.53
N ILE A 159 -3.08 12.67 -2.85
CA ILE A 159 -4.29 13.09 -2.12
C ILE A 159 -5.40 12.05 -2.24
N LYS A 160 -5.66 11.50 -3.44
CA LYS A 160 -6.65 10.43 -3.64
C LYS A 160 -6.35 9.19 -2.80
N ALA A 161 -5.09 8.77 -2.72
CA ALA A 161 -4.68 7.63 -1.89
C ALA A 161 -4.94 7.88 -0.39
N VAL A 162 -4.67 9.10 0.10
CA VAL A 162 -4.95 9.47 1.51
C VAL A 162 -6.45 9.52 1.79
N VAL A 163 -7.25 10.10 0.89
CA VAL A 163 -8.73 10.11 0.99
C VAL A 163 -9.26 8.68 1.07
N ASP A 164 -8.79 7.81 0.18
CA ASP A 164 -9.21 6.43 0.11
C ASP A 164 -8.85 5.64 1.39
N ARG A 165 -7.64 5.80 1.93
CA ARG A 165 -7.24 5.21 3.23
C ARG A 165 -8.13 5.65 4.38
N LEU A 166 -8.38 6.96 4.49
CA LEU A 166 -9.23 7.52 5.54
C LEU A 166 -10.64 6.94 5.43
N ASN A 167 -11.25 7.04 4.25
CA ASN A 167 -12.62 6.63 4.02
C ASN A 167 -12.83 5.15 4.30
N THR A 168 -11.91 4.30 3.84
CA THR A 168 -11.97 2.86 4.13
C THR A 168 -11.74 2.56 5.60
N THR A 169 -10.82 3.27 6.27
CA THR A 169 -10.61 3.04 7.70
C THR A 169 -11.86 3.38 8.50
N GLY A 170 -12.50 4.51 8.20
CA GLY A 170 -13.74 4.90 8.85
C GLY A 170 -14.89 3.94 8.59
N SER A 171 -15.07 3.49 7.35
CA SER A 171 -16.17 2.57 7.02
C SER A 171 -15.94 1.16 7.57
N VAL A 172 -14.73 0.62 7.45
CA VAL A 172 -14.43 -0.78 7.82
C VAL A 172 -14.23 -0.95 9.33
N TRP A 173 -13.49 -0.05 9.98
CA TRP A 173 -13.15 -0.22 11.40
C TRP A 173 -14.10 0.52 12.34
N LEU A 174 -14.55 1.72 11.96
CA LEU A 174 -15.43 2.51 12.82
C LEU A 174 -16.92 2.26 12.51
N GLY A 175 -17.24 1.67 11.36
CA GLY A 175 -18.63 1.54 10.89
C GLY A 175 -19.27 2.90 10.59
N LEU A 176 -18.46 3.91 10.25
CA LEU A 176 -18.91 5.29 10.05
C LEU A 176 -18.68 5.74 8.61
N THR A 177 -19.65 6.47 8.04
CA THR A 177 -19.56 7.06 6.71
C THR A 177 -18.77 8.38 6.72
N VAL A 178 -17.56 8.36 7.30
CA VAL A 178 -16.69 9.54 7.44
C VAL A 178 -16.43 10.26 6.12
N GLY A 179 -16.46 9.54 4.98
CA GLY A 179 -16.26 10.13 3.65
C GLY A 179 -17.28 11.18 3.25
N CYS A 180 -18.50 11.20 3.83
CA CYS A 180 -19.43 12.31 3.59
C CYS A 180 -18.88 13.63 4.15
N ALA A 181 -18.05 13.56 5.21
CA ALA A 181 -17.46 14.72 5.85
C ALA A 181 -16.36 15.40 4.99
N GLN A 182 -15.95 14.77 3.89
CA GLN A 182 -14.93 15.29 2.98
C GLN A 182 -15.31 16.67 2.40
N CYS A 183 -16.53 16.81 1.90
CA CYS A 183 -16.98 18.02 1.20
C CYS A 183 -17.79 18.98 2.09
N HIS A 184 -18.44 18.47 3.14
CA HIS A 184 -19.27 19.24 4.06
C HIS A 184 -19.33 18.54 5.42
N THR A 185 -19.73 19.22 6.51
CA THR A 185 -20.01 18.52 7.79
C THR A 185 -21.02 17.39 7.58
N HIS A 186 -20.75 16.22 8.15
CA HIS A 186 -21.53 15.02 7.94
C HIS A 186 -23.03 15.24 8.25
N LYS A 187 -23.91 14.71 7.41
CA LYS A 187 -25.35 15.02 7.44
C LYS A 187 -26.07 14.48 8.68
N TYR A 188 -25.67 13.29 9.15
CA TYR A 188 -26.37 12.56 10.21
C TYR A 188 -25.50 12.36 11.46
N ASP A 189 -24.28 11.87 11.29
CA ASP A 189 -23.30 11.74 12.37
C ASP A 189 -22.64 13.08 12.76
N PRO A 190 -22.25 13.27 14.03
CA PRO A 190 -21.62 14.49 14.53
C PRO A 190 -20.14 14.55 14.16
N ILE A 191 -19.83 14.55 12.86
CA ILE A 191 -18.48 14.64 12.31
C ILE A 191 -18.37 15.88 11.43
N THR A 192 -17.64 16.87 11.89
CA THR A 192 -17.39 18.10 11.15
C THR A 192 -16.39 17.87 10.01
N GLN A 193 -16.46 18.71 8.98
CA GLN A 193 -15.44 18.70 7.92
C GLN A 193 -14.03 18.96 8.49
N ARG A 194 -13.91 19.78 9.55
CA ARG A 194 -12.62 20.00 10.22
C ARG A 194 -12.06 18.72 10.82
N GLU A 195 -12.90 17.91 11.47
CA GLU A 195 -12.48 16.62 12.04
C GLU A 195 -12.09 15.63 10.94
N TYR A 196 -12.79 15.63 9.80
CA TYR A 196 -12.38 14.85 8.63
C TYR A 196 -10.95 15.17 8.20
N TYR A 197 -10.63 16.45 8.01
CA TYR A 197 -9.26 16.84 7.62
C TYR A 197 -8.23 16.70 8.76
N SER A 198 -8.68 16.64 10.01
CA SER A 198 -7.83 16.29 11.15
C SER A 198 -7.46 14.80 11.13
N LEU A 199 -8.41 13.93 10.77
CA LEU A 199 -8.15 12.50 10.52
C LEU A 199 -7.28 12.30 9.27
N PHE A 200 -7.50 13.09 8.21
CA PHE A 200 -6.68 13.07 6.99
C PHE A 200 -5.21 13.26 7.30
N ALA A 201 -4.88 14.16 8.23
CA ALA A 201 -3.50 14.42 8.62
C ALA A 201 -2.74 13.16 9.09
N PHE A 202 -3.41 12.19 9.75
CA PHE A 202 -2.77 10.94 10.19
C PHE A 202 -2.28 10.07 9.03
N PHE A 203 -3.02 10.05 7.92
CA PHE A 203 -2.68 9.28 6.73
C PHE A 203 -1.82 10.07 5.74
N ASN A 204 -1.75 11.40 5.91
CA ASN A 204 -1.00 12.32 5.06
C ASN A 204 0.51 12.36 5.34
N SER A 205 1.05 11.35 6.03
CA SER A 205 2.47 11.18 6.31
C SER A 205 3.01 9.81 5.90
N CYS A 206 2.21 9.02 5.16
CA CYS A 206 2.60 7.69 4.71
C CYS A 206 3.59 7.77 3.53
N ASP A 207 4.65 6.97 3.60
CA ASP A 207 5.58 6.73 2.50
C ASP A 207 5.38 5.30 1.96
N GLU A 208 5.26 5.20 0.65
CA GLU A 208 4.79 4.02 -0.06
C GLU A 208 5.96 3.21 -0.63
N LYS A 209 6.61 2.42 0.21
CA LYS A 209 7.79 1.64 -0.19
C LYS A 209 7.44 0.23 -0.65
N LYS A 210 8.08 -0.19 -1.74
CA LYS A 210 8.16 -1.61 -2.09
C LYS A 210 9.10 -2.29 -1.11
N ILE A 211 8.61 -3.33 -0.44
CA ILE A 211 9.40 -4.13 0.50
C ILE A 211 9.72 -5.48 -0.11
N THR A 212 10.89 -6.02 0.22
CA THR A 212 11.18 -7.42 -0.05
C THR A 212 10.51 -8.28 1.02
N ALA A 213 9.62 -9.17 0.60
CA ALA A 213 8.94 -10.12 1.46
C ALA A 213 9.07 -11.53 0.87
N PRO A 214 10.19 -12.24 1.07
CA PRO A 214 10.29 -13.66 0.71
C PRO A 214 9.41 -14.51 1.62
N LEU A 215 8.99 -15.70 1.17
CA LEU A 215 8.36 -16.66 2.07
C LEU A 215 9.43 -17.30 2.97
N PRO A 216 9.07 -17.85 4.14
CA PRO A 216 10.03 -18.54 5.00
C PRO A 216 10.79 -19.67 4.29
N VAL A 217 10.11 -20.40 3.39
CA VAL A 217 10.71 -21.48 2.59
C VAL A 217 11.73 -20.96 1.57
N ASP A 218 11.55 -19.74 1.07
CA ASP A 218 12.41 -19.15 0.03
C ASP A 218 13.55 -18.30 0.62
N LEU A 219 13.53 -18.02 1.93
CA LEU A 219 14.42 -17.06 2.56
C LEU A 219 15.90 -17.40 2.39
N ALA A 220 16.25 -18.69 2.44
CA ALA A 220 17.63 -19.13 2.24
C ALA A 220 18.11 -18.87 0.81
N SER A 221 17.31 -19.28 -0.19
CA SER A 221 17.61 -19.04 -1.60
C SER A 221 17.66 -17.55 -1.93
N TYR A 222 16.72 -16.77 -1.38
CA TYR A 222 16.72 -15.32 -1.51
C TYR A 222 18.02 -14.69 -1.01
N LYS A 223 18.50 -15.07 0.19
CA LYS A 223 19.75 -14.53 0.75
C LYS A 223 20.98 -14.85 -0.10
N GLU A 224 21.02 -16.06 -0.66
CA GLU A 224 22.10 -16.46 -1.58
C GLU A 224 22.09 -15.60 -2.85
N GLN A 225 20.91 -15.47 -3.49
CA GLN A 225 20.72 -14.64 -4.67
C GLN A 225 21.02 -13.16 -4.39
N GLU A 226 20.58 -12.64 -3.25
CA GLU A 226 20.85 -11.25 -2.83
C GLU A 226 22.35 -11.02 -2.68
N THR A 227 23.08 -11.96 -2.06
CA THR A 227 24.53 -11.87 -1.89
C THR A 227 25.24 -11.88 -3.25
N ALA A 228 24.84 -12.78 -4.15
CA ALA A 228 25.38 -12.83 -5.51
C ALA A 228 25.08 -11.54 -6.28
N HIS A 229 23.85 -11.02 -6.19
CA HIS A 229 23.44 -9.78 -6.84
C HIS A 229 24.22 -8.57 -6.34
N ARG A 230 24.39 -8.44 -5.02
CA ARG A 230 25.19 -7.36 -4.42
C ARG A 230 26.64 -7.40 -4.90
N LYS A 231 27.23 -8.58 -5.08
CA LYS A 231 28.58 -8.73 -5.61
C LYS A 231 28.68 -8.25 -7.07
N ILE A 232 27.67 -8.54 -7.89
CA ILE A 232 27.59 -8.05 -9.27
C ILE A 232 27.48 -6.52 -9.27
N LEU A 233 26.56 -5.96 -8.47
CA LEU A 233 26.37 -4.51 -8.37
C LEU A 233 27.67 -3.79 -7.95
N ALA A 234 28.35 -4.29 -6.92
CA ALA A 234 29.62 -3.72 -6.47
C ALA A 234 30.70 -3.73 -7.58
N GLY A 235 30.70 -4.76 -8.44
CA GLY A 235 31.58 -4.83 -9.61
C GLY A 235 31.22 -3.85 -10.72
N LEU A 236 29.96 -3.39 -10.79
CA LEU A 236 29.46 -2.44 -11.79
C LEU A 236 29.55 -0.98 -11.35
N GLU A 237 29.66 -0.70 -10.05
CA GLU A 237 29.71 0.68 -9.54
C GLU A 237 30.89 1.50 -10.09
N LYS A 238 32.07 0.90 -10.22
CA LYS A 238 33.25 1.60 -10.76
C LYS A 238 33.11 1.82 -12.28
N PRO A 239 32.84 0.79 -13.10
CA PRO A 239 32.58 0.98 -14.53
C PRO A 239 31.45 1.97 -14.83
N LEU A 240 30.38 1.95 -14.04
CA LEU A 240 29.27 2.90 -14.19
C LEU A 240 29.75 4.33 -13.94
N ARG A 241 30.45 4.58 -12.83
CA ARG A 241 31.02 5.91 -12.53
C ARG A 241 32.00 6.39 -13.60
N GLU A 242 32.86 5.51 -14.09
CA GLU A 242 33.79 5.82 -15.18
C GLU A 242 33.05 6.16 -16.48
N TYR A 243 32.02 5.38 -16.82
CA TYR A 243 31.16 5.63 -17.98
C TYR A 243 30.41 6.95 -17.85
N GLU A 244 29.78 7.23 -16.70
CA GLU A 244 29.07 8.48 -16.44
C GLU A 244 30.02 9.67 -16.54
N THR A 245 31.21 9.59 -15.92
CA THR A 245 32.24 10.65 -15.99
C THR A 245 32.67 10.90 -17.44
N LYS A 246 32.98 9.84 -18.18
CA LYS A 246 33.39 9.94 -19.59
C LYS A 246 32.26 10.51 -20.45
N ARG A 247 31.04 10.01 -20.28
CA ARG A 247 29.88 10.42 -21.06
C ARG A 247 29.52 11.88 -20.80
N MET A 248 29.59 12.32 -19.54
CA MET A 248 29.43 13.72 -19.18
C MET A 248 30.52 14.58 -19.83
N GLY A 249 31.78 14.15 -19.80
CA GLY A 249 32.87 14.84 -20.51
C GLY A 249 32.64 14.98 -22.02
N GLU A 250 32.20 13.90 -22.68
CA GLU A 250 31.84 13.92 -24.11
C GLU A 250 30.68 14.86 -24.41
N LEU A 251 29.63 14.85 -23.60
CA LEU A 251 28.46 15.73 -23.76
C LEU A 251 28.84 17.20 -23.58
N LEU A 252 29.66 17.51 -22.57
CA LEU A 252 30.18 18.87 -22.34
C LEU A 252 31.04 19.34 -23.53
N ALA A 253 31.96 18.52 -24.02
CA ALA A 253 32.80 18.85 -25.17
C ALA A 253 31.98 19.05 -26.46
N ALA A 254 31.00 18.18 -26.72
CA ALA A 254 30.11 18.30 -27.88
C ALA A 254 29.20 19.53 -27.82
N GLY A 255 28.75 19.91 -26.61
CA GLY A 255 27.99 21.14 -26.36
C GLY A 255 28.83 22.39 -26.63
N GLN A 256 30.06 22.44 -26.12
CA GLN A 256 30.98 23.56 -26.30
C GLN A 256 31.33 23.81 -27.78
N GLY A 257 31.57 22.76 -28.57
CA GLY A 257 31.88 22.89 -30.00
C GLY A 257 30.73 23.45 -30.85
N ARG A 258 29.48 23.10 -30.52
CA ARG A 258 28.27 23.65 -31.19
C ARG A 258 28.00 25.11 -30.84
N LEU A 259 28.34 25.54 -29.63
CA LEU A 259 28.17 26.92 -29.17
C LEU A 259 29.24 27.85 -29.74
N ALA A 260 30.49 27.39 -29.82
CA ALA A 260 31.61 28.18 -30.34
C ALA A 260 31.47 28.58 -31.83
N THR A 261 30.66 27.84 -32.61
CA THR A 261 30.52 28.02 -34.07
C THR A 261 29.36 28.91 -34.50
N SER A 262 28.55 29.45 -33.56
CA SER A 262 27.26 30.08 -33.88
C SER A 262 27.10 31.53 -33.40
N GLY A 263 28.19 32.22 -33.04
CA GLY A 263 28.15 33.62 -32.56
C GLY A 263 27.53 33.80 -31.17
N TRP A 264 27.23 32.70 -30.48
CA TRP A 264 26.74 32.71 -29.10
C TRP A 264 27.90 32.88 -28.13
N LYS A 265 27.73 33.78 -27.16
CA LYS A 265 28.66 33.94 -26.04
C LYS A 265 28.19 33.04 -24.89
N ILE A 266 29.04 32.09 -24.49
CA ILE A 266 28.80 31.31 -23.27
C ILE A 266 29.00 32.25 -22.07
N LEU A 267 28.01 32.31 -21.18
CA LEU A 267 28.08 33.09 -19.95
C LEU A 267 28.40 32.17 -18.78
N THR A 268 29.35 32.58 -17.95
CA THR A 268 29.62 31.96 -16.65
C THR A 268 28.76 32.66 -15.61
N PRO A 269 28.03 31.91 -14.75
CA PRO A 269 27.22 32.54 -13.73
C PRO A 269 28.10 33.28 -12.71
N SER A 270 27.77 34.54 -12.44
CA SER A 270 28.43 35.37 -11.42
C SER A 270 28.00 34.98 -10.00
N ALA A 271 26.78 34.45 -9.87
CA ALA A 271 26.28 33.86 -8.64
C ALA A 271 25.39 32.65 -8.93
N ALA A 272 25.36 31.73 -7.99
CA ALA A 272 24.51 30.56 -8.02
C ALA A 272 23.94 30.29 -6.63
N ALA A 273 22.63 30.07 -6.55
CA ALA A 273 21.94 29.80 -5.30
C ALA A 273 20.86 28.73 -5.49
N ALA A 274 20.75 27.85 -4.50
CA ALA A 274 19.70 26.84 -4.42
C ALA A 274 18.68 27.27 -3.36
N SER A 275 17.39 27.15 -3.67
CA SER A 275 16.32 27.50 -2.72
C SER A 275 16.35 26.66 -1.44
N SER A 276 16.91 25.46 -1.51
CA SER A 276 17.16 24.58 -0.36
C SER A 276 18.34 24.99 0.52
N GLY A 277 19.20 25.90 0.05
CA GLY A 277 20.49 26.20 0.67
C GLY A 277 21.60 25.19 0.35
N ALA A 278 21.40 24.28 -0.62
CA ALA A 278 22.48 23.44 -1.13
C ALA A 278 23.66 24.30 -1.63
N SER A 279 24.89 23.84 -1.38
CA SER A 279 26.08 24.59 -1.80
C SER A 279 26.22 24.53 -3.32
N MET A 280 26.46 25.66 -3.95
CA MET A 280 26.70 25.75 -5.39
C MET A 280 28.06 26.39 -5.63
N GLU A 281 28.95 25.68 -6.33
CA GLU A 281 30.27 26.16 -6.70
C GLU A 281 30.39 26.26 -8.22
N THR A 282 30.63 27.47 -8.73
CA THR A 282 30.97 27.66 -10.14
C THR A 282 32.40 27.22 -10.38
N LEU A 283 32.59 26.20 -11.21
CA LEU A 283 33.89 25.65 -11.55
C LEU A 283 34.56 26.46 -12.67
N GLY A 284 35.86 26.27 -12.84
CA GLY A 284 36.67 27.00 -13.83
C GLY A 284 36.29 26.76 -15.30
N ASP A 285 35.47 25.75 -15.59
CA ASP A 285 34.91 25.46 -16.91
C ASP A 285 33.52 26.08 -17.14
N GLY A 286 33.01 26.83 -16.16
CA GLY A 286 31.69 27.47 -16.18
C GLY A 286 30.52 26.57 -15.76
N SER A 287 30.77 25.31 -15.42
CA SER A 287 29.76 24.45 -14.81
C SER A 287 29.49 24.86 -13.36
N VAL A 288 28.31 24.53 -12.83
CA VAL A 288 27.97 24.78 -11.42
C VAL A 288 27.77 23.45 -10.71
N LEU A 289 28.67 23.15 -9.79
CA LEU A 289 28.65 21.93 -8.99
C LEU A 289 27.72 22.11 -7.79
N LEU A 290 26.71 21.23 -7.71
CA LEU A 290 25.86 21.10 -6.54
C LEU A 290 26.56 20.22 -5.50
N GLY A 291 26.64 20.72 -4.27
CA GLY A 291 27.23 20.03 -3.13
C GLY A 291 26.33 20.04 -1.91
N GLY A 292 26.67 19.20 -0.93
CA GLY A 292 25.92 19.08 0.31
C GLY A 292 24.65 18.24 0.16
N LYS A 293 23.65 18.52 1.01
CA LYS A 293 22.37 17.79 1.01
C LYS A 293 21.42 18.41 -0.01
N VAL A 294 21.44 17.87 -1.23
CA VAL A 294 20.57 18.29 -2.33
C VAL A 294 19.23 17.55 -2.24
N PRO A 295 18.07 18.24 -2.17
CA PRO A 295 16.77 17.59 -2.17
C PRO A 295 16.38 17.07 -3.56
N ASP A 296 15.40 16.17 -3.62
CA ASP A 296 14.92 15.58 -4.88
C ASP A 296 14.30 16.61 -5.86
N LYS A 297 13.78 17.72 -5.32
CA LYS A 297 13.28 18.88 -6.08
C LYS A 297 13.84 20.16 -5.47
N ASP A 298 14.39 21.03 -6.30
CA ASP A 298 14.94 22.31 -5.88
C ASP A 298 14.75 23.36 -6.98
N THR A 299 14.78 24.64 -6.60
CA THR A 299 14.83 25.77 -7.52
C THR A 299 16.22 26.37 -7.50
N TYR A 300 16.86 26.39 -8.67
CA TYR A 300 18.18 26.98 -8.84
C TYR A 300 18.07 28.37 -9.46
N THR A 301 18.70 29.35 -8.83
CA THR A 301 18.85 30.70 -9.36
C THR A 301 20.30 30.88 -9.81
N LEU A 302 20.48 31.16 -11.10
CA LEU A 302 21.78 31.48 -11.69
C LEU A 302 21.73 32.93 -12.17
N GLU A 303 22.66 33.74 -11.68
CA GLU A 303 22.82 35.14 -12.11
C GLU A 303 23.97 35.22 -13.10
N PHE A 304 23.79 36.00 -14.16
CA PHE A 304 24.79 36.16 -15.21
C PHE A 304 25.00 37.64 -15.49
N GLU A 305 26.27 38.03 -15.64
CA GLU A 305 26.63 39.35 -16.16
C GLU A 305 27.03 39.20 -17.63
N PRO A 306 26.15 39.54 -18.59
CA PRO A 306 26.37 39.18 -19.98
C PRO A 306 27.47 40.05 -20.64
N GLY A 307 27.79 41.21 -20.06
CA GLY A 307 28.81 42.12 -20.55
C GLY A 307 28.54 42.62 -21.98
N ILE A 308 27.26 42.71 -22.36
CA ILE A 308 26.77 43.19 -23.65
C ILE A 308 25.59 44.14 -23.40
N GLU A 309 25.44 45.17 -24.22
CA GLU A 309 24.41 46.21 -24.03
C GLU A 309 22.98 45.71 -24.32
N LYS A 310 22.82 44.69 -25.17
CA LYS A 310 21.51 44.10 -25.51
C LYS A 310 21.59 42.58 -25.64
N VAL A 311 20.68 41.89 -24.96
CA VAL A 311 20.45 40.45 -25.09
C VAL A 311 19.30 40.24 -26.09
N MET A 312 19.56 39.62 -27.24
CA MET A 312 18.52 39.38 -28.25
C MET A 312 17.85 38.01 -28.12
N ALA A 313 18.55 37.04 -27.55
CA ALA A 313 18.04 35.69 -27.33
C ALA A 313 18.83 35.02 -26.19
N LEU A 314 18.16 34.11 -25.48
CA LEU A 314 18.75 33.25 -24.46
C LEU A 314 18.53 31.80 -24.91
N ARG A 315 19.57 30.98 -24.78
CA ARG A 315 19.51 29.54 -25.02
C ARG A 315 19.95 28.83 -23.76
N LEU A 316 19.00 28.12 -23.13
CA LEU A 316 19.22 27.24 -21.98
C LEU A 316 19.50 25.81 -22.46
#